data_AF-A0A6N3T1U1-F1
#
_entry.id   AF-A0A6N3T1U1-F1
#
_cell.length_a   1.000
_cell.length_b   1.000
_cell.length_c   1.000
_cell.angle_alpha   90.00
_cell.angle_beta   90.00
_cell.angle_gamma   90.00
#
_symmetry.space_group_name_H-M   'P 1'
#
loop_
_entity.id
_entity.type
_entity.pdbx_description
1 polymer ?
#
loop_
_entity_poly.entity_id
_entity_poly.type
_entity_poly.pdbx_seq_one_letter_code
_entity_poly.pdbx_strand_id
1 'polypeptide(L)'
;MFAGDCAELRSQLADGGLTLQSGPAAKAAFADWLSSISSTDRALSVNRIGWHTLSGGMVYVLPDTTYGNLKERVVLQTTEQEPNLFGVSGTVEDWKQHIGQFCKGNSRLVMAVCTGFAAPLLGVLGLEGGGVSFVGPSRAGKSTALLLACSVCGGTPESGAKGYARSWRSTSNGMESVALSSCDALLPMDEVGQLDPKEIGDVAYMLANGQGKVRASRTGGARATARWRSLFLSTGENTLDDMNKLAGRPTKAGQEVRFCDVPADAGHNMGMFENIHHCDSPGEFSDYLGNACGQYYGAPLRAFLDTLTQRMEAEGIRIFRESLLARMEAISTIYLSHWPNASGQVRSVSRRFAMIALAGELATEFGLTGWDHDTPDVLVSMCFGDWLRARGTAGRREDEQAIQQLRDFITQNLSARLEPWIDKDADEMPVEWGEGKPPPERYRTQKQAGWRRWAKGPDGRYIWCPILNPAGMREALTGLNQIEAKKILVERGLLIPGKGGKNSDLMAPPGYAKNTRVYVISAHIFSVATGDK
;
A
#
# COMPACT_ATOMS: atom_id res chain seq x y z
N MET A 1 17.36 37.98 -18.11
CA MET A 1 16.77 39.06 -18.93
C MET A 1 15.53 38.49 -19.58
N PHE A 2 14.38 39.11 -19.35
CA PHE A 2 13.12 38.71 -19.97
C PHE A 2 13.22 38.95 -21.49
N ALA A 3 13.03 37.91 -22.30
CA ALA A 3 13.00 38.02 -23.75
C ALA A 3 11.55 37.88 -24.23
N GLY A 4 10.94 38.97 -24.73
CA GLY A 4 9.57 38.96 -25.25
C GLY A 4 8.74 40.20 -24.87
N ASP A 5 7.47 40.23 -25.27
CA ASP A 5 6.54 41.36 -25.10
C ASP A 5 5.83 41.42 -23.72
N CYS A 6 6.26 40.54 -22.80
CA CYS A 6 5.71 40.34 -21.46
C CYS A 6 4.18 40.17 -21.43
N ALA A 7 3.53 39.70 -22.50
CA ALA A 7 2.07 39.62 -22.56
C ALA A 7 1.48 38.63 -21.55
N GLU A 8 2.06 37.43 -21.44
CA GLU A 8 1.62 36.41 -20.49
C GLU A 8 1.73 36.91 -19.04
N LEU A 9 2.85 37.54 -18.71
CA LEU A 9 3.12 38.07 -17.37
C LEU A 9 2.20 39.26 -17.03
N ARG A 10 1.89 40.13 -18.00
CA ARG A 10 0.88 41.18 -17.84
C ARG A 10 -0.51 40.60 -17.61
N SER A 11 -0.87 39.50 -18.28
CA SER A 11 -2.15 38.80 -18.07
C SER A 11 -2.25 38.28 -16.64
N GLN A 12 -1.24 37.53 -16.18
CA GLN A 12 -1.22 36.98 -14.82
C GLN A 12 -1.27 38.05 -13.74
N LEU A 13 -0.56 39.16 -13.91
CA LEU A 13 -0.60 40.26 -12.94
C LEU A 13 -1.95 40.99 -12.98
N ALA A 14 -2.58 41.13 -14.15
CA ALA A 14 -3.91 41.72 -14.27
C ALA A 14 -4.98 40.85 -13.60
N ASP A 15 -4.88 39.53 -13.69
CA ASP A 15 -5.72 38.59 -12.93
C ASP A 15 -5.52 38.79 -11.41
N GLY A 16 -4.31 39.17 -10.99
CA GLY A 16 -3.99 39.58 -9.62
C GLY A 16 -4.38 41.04 -9.26
N GLY A 17 -5.07 41.76 -10.13
CA GLY A 17 -5.56 43.12 -9.89
C GLY A 17 -4.68 44.26 -10.42
N LEU A 18 -3.56 43.97 -11.09
CA LEU A 18 -2.74 45.01 -11.72
C LEU A 18 -3.51 45.67 -12.88
N THR A 19 -3.73 46.97 -12.78
CA THR A 19 -4.34 47.75 -13.86
C THR A 19 -3.27 48.55 -14.59
N LEU A 20 -3.12 48.31 -15.90
CA LEU A 20 -2.23 49.06 -16.80
C LEU A 20 -3.06 49.79 -17.85
N GLN A 21 -2.58 50.95 -18.32
CA GLN A 21 -3.17 51.59 -19.50
C GLN A 21 -2.98 50.69 -20.73
N SER A 22 -3.96 50.67 -21.64
CA SER A 22 -3.98 49.76 -22.80
C SER A 22 -3.00 50.13 -23.92
N GLY A 23 -2.48 51.36 -23.90
CA GLY A 23 -1.60 51.92 -24.93
C GLY A 23 -0.22 51.25 -25.00
N PRO A 24 0.41 51.23 -26.20
CA PRO A 24 1.76 50.64 -26.38
C PRO A 24 2.82 51.22 -25.44
N ALA A 25 2.75 52.52 -25.14
CA ALA A 25 3.69 53.18 -24.24
C ALA A 25 3.68 52.60 -22.81
N ALA A 26 2.50 52.29 -22.27
CA ALA A 26 2.38 51.70 -20.94
C ALA A 26 2.90 50.26 -20.89
N LYS A 27 2.71 49.49 -21.97
CA LYS A 27 3.24 48.13 -22.10
C LYS A 27 4.77 48.14 -22.18
N ALA A 28 5.35 49.07 -22.93
CA ALA A 28 6.81 49.25 -23.01
C ALA A 28 7.38 49.69 -21.65
N ALA A 29 6.78 50.69 -21.02
CA ALA A 29 7.19 51.17 -19.70
C ALA A 29 7.13 50.06 -18.62
N PHE A 30 6.14 49.16 -18.70
CA PHE A 30 6.07 47.98 -17.83
C PHE A 30 7.25 47.03 -18.04
N ALA A 31 7.59 46.72 -19.29
CA ALA A 31 8.71 45.84 -19.61
C ALA A 31 10.07 46.45 -19.20
N ASP A 32 10.22 47.76 -19.41
CA ASP A 32 11.40 48.52 -18.97
C ASP A 32 11.51 48.53 -17.44
N TRP A 33 10.41 48.83 -16.74
CA TRP A 33 10.34 48.78 -15.28
C TRP A 33 10.72 47.40 -14.75
N LEU A 34 10.10 46.32 -15.27
CA LEU A 34 10.40 44.95 -14.85
C LEU A 34 11.88 44.58 -15.09
N SER A 35 12.45 45.05 -16.21
CA SER A 35 13.86 44.81 -16.54
C SER A 35 14.83 45.63 -15.69
N SER A 36 14.38 46.79 -15.18
CA SER A 36 15.14 47.63 -14.25
C SER A 36 15.15 47.13 -12.82
N ILE A 37 14.23 46.22 -12.45
CA ILE A 37 14.22 45.60 -11.13
C ILE A 37 15.52 44.81 -10.96
N SER A 38 16.35 45.26 -10.05
CA SER A 38 17.53 44.54 -9.58
C SER A 38 17.39 44.33 -8.08
N SER A 39 17.61 43.10 -7.64
CA SER A 39 17.66 42.77 -6.21
C SER A 39 18.97 42.02 -5.95
N THR A 40 19.58 42.31 -4.81
CA THR A 40 20.70 41.53 -4.26
C THR A 40 20.20 40.31 -3.48
N ASP A 41 18.94 40.32 -3.07
CA ASP A 41 18.34 39.20 -2.34
C ASP A 41 18.24 37.98 -3.25
N ARG A 42 18.51 36.82 -2.68
CA ARG A 42 18.43 35.53 -3.36
C ARG A 42 17.55 34.60 -2.56
N ALA A 43 16.82 33.77 -3.29
CA ALA A 43 16.05 32.68 -2.73
C ALA A 43 16.36 31.39 -3.49
N LEU A 44 16.39 30.28 -2.78
CA LEU A 44 16.44 28.96 -3.37
C LEU A 44 15.03 28.55 -3.79
N SER A 45 14.89 28.21 -5.07
CA SER A 45 13.65 27.73 -5.63
C SER A 45 13.57 26.21 -5.52
N VAL A 46 12.47 25.71 -4.98
CA VAL A 46 12.16 24.28 -4.93
C VAL A 46 10.86 24.00 -5.69
N ASN A 47 10.75 22.82 -6.30
CA ASN A 47 9.66 22.48 -7.21
C ASN A 47 8.60 21.53 -6.62
N ARG A 48 8.67 21.25 -5.32
CA ARG A 48 7.72 20.40 -4.58
C ARG A 48 7.73 20.75 -3.10
N ILE A 49 6.68 20.36 -2.40
CA ILE A 49 6.65 20.40 -0.93
C ILE A 49 7.53 19.28 -0.32
N GLY A 50 7.59 19.26 1.01
CA GLY A 50 8.29 18.25 1.79
C GLY A 50 9.75 18.60 2.06
N TRP A 51 10.57 17.57 2.32
CA TRP A 51 11.96 17.75 2.70
C TRP A 51 12.88 18.05 1.51
N HIS A 52 13.71 19.07 1.70
CA HIS A 52 14.81 19.45 0.81
C HIS A 52 16.13 19.51 1.58
N THR A 53 17.15 18.86 1.02
CA THR A 53 18.52 18.95 1.53
C THR A 53 19.28 19.97 0.69
N LEU A 54 19.71 21.05 1.33
CA LEU A 54 20.37 22.20 0.71
C LEU A 54 21.76 22.39 1.34
N SER A 55 22.60 23.23 0.75
CA SER A 55 24.00 23.47 1.17
C SER A 55 24.15 23.94 2.63
N GLY A 56 23.08 24.42 3.27
CA GLY A 56 23.06 24.86 4.66
C GLY A 56 22.32 23.96 5.65
N GLY A 57 21.72 22.83 5.21
CA GLY A 57 20.91 21.99 6.08
C GLY A 57 19.69 21.37 5.39
N MET A 58 18.74 20.91 6.20
CA MET A 58 17.52 20.26 5.74
C MET A 58 16.31 21.09 6.18
N VAL A 59 15.42 21.39 5.24
CA VAL A 59 14.18 22.14 5.51
C VAL A 59 12.97 21.42 4.97
N TYR A 60 11.83 21.64 5.62
CA TYR A 60 10.54 21.14 5.18
C TYR A 60 9.71 22.30 4.61
N VAL A 61 9.29 22.19 3.36
CA VAL A 61 8.57 23.25 2.66
C VAL A 61 7.11 22.87 2.50
N LEU A 62 6.20 23.71 2.99
CA LEU A 62 4.77 23.73 2.65
C LEU A 62 4.47 24.90 1.71
N PRO A 63 3.27 24.97 1.09
CA PRO A 63 2.93 26.05 0.16
C PRO A 63 3.01 27.46 0.77
N ASP A 64 2.81 27.59 2.08
CA ASP A 64 2.72 28.85 2.81
C ASP A 64 3.81 29.05 3.87
N THR A 65 4.59 28.01 4.22
CA THR A 65 5.57 28.07 5.30
C THR A 65 6.72 27.11 5.07
N THR A 66 7.93 27.51 5.46
CA THR A 66 9.12 26.65 5.46
C THR A 66 9.58 26.45 6.90
N TYR A 67 9.81 25.19 7.29
CA TYR A 67 10.30 24.79 8.61
C TYR A 67 11.77 24.37 8.55
N GLY A 68 12.50 24.64 9.63
CA GLY A 68 13.93 24.43 9.76
C GLY A 68 14.73 25.72 9.57
N ASN A 69 15.98 25.71 10.02
CA ASN A 69 16.81 26.89 10.11
C ASN A 69 17.79 26.97 8.93
N LEU A 70 17.41 27.70 7.88
CA LEU A 70 18.32 28.06 6.77
C LEU A 70 18.50 29.56 6.70
N LYS A 71 19.75 29.98 6.46
CA LYS A 71 20.08 31.40 6.20
C LYS A 71 19.46 31.91 4.90
N GLU A 72 19.37 31.05 3.90
CA GLU A 72 18.82 31.41 2.59
C GLU A 72 17.30 31.20 2.57
N ARG A 73 16.59 32.18 2.03
CA ARG A 73 15.14 32.08 1.83
C ARG A 73 14.83 30.95 0.84
N VAL A 74 13.90 30.06 1.19
CA VAL A 74 13.43 29.00 0.28
C VAL A 74 12.01 29.33 -0.18
N VAL A 75 11.75 29.20 -1.49
CA VAL A 75 10.45 29.50 -2.10
C VAL A 75 10.01 28.31 -2.93
N LEU A 76 8.76 27.88 -2.72
CA LEU A 76 8.11 26.89 -3.57
C LEU A 76 7.72 27.54 -4.91
N GLN A 77 8.25 27.01 -6.00
CA GLN A 77 7.88 27.38 -7.37
C GLN A 77 7.50 26.13 -8.15
N THR A 78 6.20 25.90 -8.27
CA THR A 78 5.64 24.81 -9.06
C THR A 78 5.22 25.32 -10.44
N THR A 79 5.23 24.44 -11.45
CA THR A 79 4.75 24.77 -12.80
C THR A 79 3.22 24.85 -12.87
N GLU A 80 2.55 24.12 -11.99
CA GLU A 80 1.08 24.11 -11.85
C GLU A 80 0.74 24.71 -10.47
N GLN A 81 -0.24 25.63 -10.45
CA GLN A 81 -0.79 26.15 -9.20
C GLN A 81 -1.81 25.15 -8.65
N GLU A 82 -1.39 24.32 -7.70
CA GLU A 82 -2.31 23.58 -6.85
C GLU A 82 -2.85 24.50 -5.74
N PRO A 83 -4.14 24.39 -5.38
CA PRO A 83 -4.69 25.13 -4.24
C PRO A 83 -3.93 24.79 -2.96
N ASN A 84 -3.76 25.78 -2.06
CA ASN A 84 -3.19 25.52 -0.75
C ASN A 84 -4.20 24.74 0.11
N LEU A 85 -3.94 23.44 0.30
CA LEU A 85 -4.78 22.58 1.14
C LEU A 85 -4.33 22.54 2.61
N PHE A 86 -3.22 23.16 2.96
CA PHE A 86 -2.66 23.11 4.32
C PHE A 86 -3.27 24.20 5.24
N GLY A 87 -4.50 24.64 4.97
CA GLY A 87 -5.19 25.62 5.81
C GLY A 87 -5.28 25.16 7.27
N VAL A 88 -5.31 26.12 8.19
CA VAL A 88 -5.38 25.88 9.64
C VAL A 88 -6.63 26.54 10.18
N SER A 89 -7.38 25.82 11.02
CA SER A 89 -8.50 26.34 11.79
C SER A 89 -8.43 25.77 13.22
N GLY A 90 -8.53 26.64 14.20
CA GLY A 90 -8.33 26.32 15.62
C GLY A 90 -6.86 26.15 16.01
N THR A 91 -6.65 25.68 17.24
CA THR A 91 -5.34 25.42 17.84
C THR A 91 -5.08 23.93 18.02
N VAL A 92 -3.85 23.58 18.39
CA VAL A 92 -3.49 22.19 18.77
C VAL A 92 -4.34 21.72 19.95
N GLU A 93 -4.59 22.59 20.93
CA GLU A 93 -5.36 22.22 22.11
C GLU A 93 -6.85 22.04 21.76
N ASP A 94 -7.41 22.86 20.87
CA ASP A 94 -8.77 22.65 20.35
C ASP A 94 -8.88 21.30 19.63
N TRP A 95 -7.93 21.00 18.74
CA TRP A 95 -7.90 19.72 18.02
C TRP A 95 -7.78 18.53 18.99
N LYS A 96 -6.89 18.63 19.97
CA LYS A 96 -6.67 17.58 20.98
C LYS A 96 -7.93 17.32 21.81
N GLN A 97 -8.63 18.37 22.24
CA GLN A 97 -9.84 18.26 23.06
C GLN A 97 -11.03 17.68 22.29
N HIS A 98 -11.21 18.06 21.02
CA HIS A 98 -12.39 17.69 20.23
C HIS A 98 -12.18 16.49 19.29
N ILE A 99 -10.92 16.13 19.01
CA ILE A 99 -10.58 15.07 18.04
C ILE A 99 -9.59 14.09 18.67
N GLY A 100 -8.42 14.55 19.09
CA GLY A 100 -7.32 13.70 19.55
C GLY A 100 -7.72 12.71 20.64
N GLN A 101 -8.33 13.20 21.73
CA GLN A 101 -8.79 12.38 22.86
C GLN A 101 -9.80 11.28 22.46
N PHE A 102 -10.63 11.53 21.45
CA PHE A 102 -11.66 10.59 20.97
C PHE A 102 -11.11 9.51 20.03
N CYS A 103 -9.88 9.64 19.57
CA CYS A 103 -9.21 8.54 18.87
C CYS A 103 -8.77 7.45 19.86
N LYS A 104 -8.54 7.79 21.13
CA LYS A 104 -8.00 6.86 22.13
C LYS A 104 -8.95 5.68 22.36
N GLY A 105 -8.39 4.48 22.26
CA GLY A 105 -9.17 3.25 22.38
C GLY A 105 -9.82 2.77 21.08
N ASN A 106 -9.58 3.45 19.96
CA ASN A 106 -10.02 3.01 18.63
C ASN A 106 -8.82 2.76 17.71
N SER A 107 -8.55 1.51 17.32
CA SER A 107 -7.28 1.17 16.68
C SER A 107 -7.17 1.75 15.26
N ARG A 108 -8.27 1.77 14.51
CA ARG A 108 -8.32 2.33 13.15
C ARG A 108 -8.18 3.85 13.16
N LEU A 109 -8.77 4.53 14.15
CA LEU A 109 -8.68 5.99 14.27
C LEU A 109 -7.27 6.43 14.67
N VAL A 110 -6.66 5.77 15.67
CA VAL A 110 -5.27 6.02 16.05
C VAL A 110 -4.34 5.77 14.87
N MET A 111 -4.49 4.65 14.16
CA MET A 111 -3.69 4.37 12.97
C MET A 111 -3.82 5.47 11.92
N ALA A 112 -5.03 5.97 11.65
CA ALA A 112 -5.27 7.03 10.67
C ALA A 112 -4.57 8.34 11.05
N VAL A 113 -4.73 8.79 12.29
CA VAL A 113 -4.07 9.99 12.83
C VAL A 113 -2.55 9.85 12.81
N CYS A 114 -2.03 8.72 13.30
CA CYS A 114 -0.60 8.40 13.26
C CYS A 114 -0.03 8.45 11.83
N THR A 115 -0.80 7.98 10.83
CA THR A 115 -0.39 8.02 9.42
C THR A 115 -0.21 9.46 8.93
N GLY A 116 -1.04 10.40 9.40
CA GLY A 116 -0.89 11.83 9.12
C GLY A 116 0.45 12.40 9.60
N PHE A 117 0.90 12.03 10.81
CA PHE A 117 2.20 12.43 11.35
C PHE A 117 3.38 11.64 10.77
N ALA A 118 3.14 10.46 10.20
CA ALA A 118 4.18 9.58 9.71
C ALA A 118 4.75 10.00 8.35
N ALA A 119 3.99 10.73 7.53
CA ALA A 119 4.44 11.11 6.19
C ALA A 119 5.72 11.97 6.21
N PRO A 120 5.88 12.98 7.09
CA PRO A 120 7.15 13.71 7.24
C PRO A 120 8.33 12.82 7.63
N LEU A 121 8.12 11.68 8.30
CA LEU A 121 9.23 10.81 8.70
C LEU A 121 9.84 10.04 7.52
N LEU A 122 9.15 9.92 6.37
CA LEU A 122 9.71 9.27 5.18
C LEU A 122 11.05 9.87 4.76
N GLY A 123 11.10 11.20 4.64
CA GLY A 123 12.31 11.92 4.25
C GLY A 123 13.41 11.88 5.32
N VAL A 124 13.04 11.97 6.60
CA VAL A 124 14.00 11.92 7.74
C VAL A 124 14.65 10.54 7.85
N LEU A 125 13.86 9.48 7.76
CA LEU A 125 14.33 8.10 7.90
C LEU A 125 14.94 7.56 6.59
N GLY A 126 14.65 8.20 5.45
CA GLY A 126 15.09 7.75 4.13
C GLY A 126 14.35 6.50 3.67
N LEU A 127 13.05 6.42 3.96
CA LEU A 127 12.20 5.28 3.62
C LEU A 127 11.48 5.51 2.28
N GLU A 128 11.15 4.39 1.62
CA GLU A 128 10.28 4.41 0.43
C GLU A 128 8.83 4.73 0.80
N GLY A 129 8.06 5.18 -0.18
CA GLY A 129 6.64 5.41 -0.02
C GLY A 129 5.82 4.12 0.07
N GLY A 130 4.51 4.30 0.07
CA GLY A 130 3.53 3.23 0.23
C GLY A 130 2.34 3.74 1.02
N GLY A 131 1.57 2.84 1.60
CA GLY A 131 0.42 3.27 2.37
C GLY A 131 -0.46 2.14 2.82
N VAL A 132 -1.55 2.54 3.44
CA VAL A 132 -2.54 1.68 4.07
C VAL A 132 -3.89 1.99 3.44
N SER A 133 -4.68 0.95 3.21
CA SER A 133 -6.06 1.10 2.73
C SER A 133 -7.00 0.44 3.74
N PHE A 134 -7.96 1.19 4.27
CA PHE A 134 -9.03 0.58 5.05
C PHE A 134 -10.05 -0.05 4.11
N VAL A 135 -10.24 -1.37 4.24
CA VAL A 135 -11.11 -2.15 3.36
C VAL A 135 -12.27 -2.75 4.15
N GLY A 136 -13.48 -2.55 3.67
CA GLY A 136 -14.68 -3.13 4.29
C GLY A 136 -15.97 -2.59 3.69
N PRO A 137 -17.13 -3.06 4.16
CA PRO A 137 -18.42 -2.67 3.60
C PRO A 137 -18.67 -1.16 3.69
N SER A 138 -19.58 -0.67 2.86
CA SER A 138 -20.10 0.70 2.96
C SER A 138 -20.58 1.01 4.38
N ARG A 139 -20.45 2.27 4.81
CA ARG A 139 -20.86 2.75 6.14
C ARG A 139 -20.13 2.12 7.34
N ALA A 140 -18.98 1.47 7.13
CA ALA A 140 -18.13 0.98 8.22
C ALA A 140 -17.30 2.06 8.94
N GLY A 141 -17.51 3.35 8.65
CA GLY A 141 -16.75 4.49 9.23
C GLY A 141 -15.47 4.88 8.49
N LYS A 142 -15.11 4.20 7.38
CA LYS A 142 -13.85 4.43 6.63
C LYS A 142 -13.54 5.89 6.32
N SER A 143 -14.52 6.64 5.83
CA SER A 143 -14.37 8.06 5.50
C SER A 143 -14.10 8.93 6.74
N THR A 144 -14.57 8.52 7.92
CA THR A 144 -14.29 9.20 9.19
C THR A 144 -12.82 9.07 9.56
N ALA A 145 -12.23 7.88 9.45
CA ALA A 145 -10.79 7.71 9.65
C ALA A 145 -9.96 8.54 8.66
N LEU A 146 -10.35 8.56 7.39
CA LEU A 146 -9.68 9.39 6.38
C LEU A 146 -9.75 10.88 6.75
N LEU A 147 -10.93 11.35 7.19
CA LEU A 147 -11.16 12.73 7.60
C LEU A 147 -10.35 13.11 8.83
N LEU A 148 -10.22 12.22 9.82
CA LEU A 148 -9.33 12.43 10.98
C LEU A 148 -7.88 12.61 10.54
N ALA A 149 -7.39 11.78 9.63
CA ALA A 149 -6.04 11.90 9.10
C ALA A 149 -5.86 13.22 8.33
N CYS A 150 -6.86 13.65 7.56
CA CYS A 150 -6.87 14.98 6.93
C CYS A 150 -6.78 16.10 7.96
N SER A 151 -7.53 16.01 9.07
CA SER A 151 -7.57 17.05 10.11
C SER A 151 -6.21 17.29 10.78
N VAL A 152 -5.33 16.30 10.80
CA VAL A 152 -3.94 16.47 11.23
C VAL A 152 -3.20 17.42 10.27
N CYS A 153 -3.38 17.22 8.95
CA CYS A 153 -2.58 17.86 7.91
C CYS A 153 -3.07 19.25 7.50
N GLY A 154 -4.38 19.42 7.29
CA GLY A 154 -4.93 20.66 6.75
C GLY A 154 -6.40 20.58 6.38
N GLY A 155 -6.85 21.57 5.61
CA GLY A 155 -8.22 21.73 5.15
C GLY A 155 -8.41 23.05 4.41
N THR A 156 -9.64 23.32 4.00
CA THR A 156 -10.02 24.59 3.37
C THR A 156 -11.17 25.26 4.15
N PRO A 157 -11.29 26.60 4.11
CA PRO A 157 -12.38 27.30 4.80
C PRO A 157 -13.78 26.79 4.43
N GLU A 158 -13.99 26.35 3.19
CA GLU A 158 -15.29 25.92 2.68
C GLU A 158 -15.65 24.48 3.06
N SER A 159 -14.65 23.62 3.29
CA SER A 159 -14.85 22.17 3.45
C SER A 159 -14.21 21.58 4.71
N GLY A 160 -13.59 22.42 5.55
CA GLY A 160 -12.80 21.99 6.69
C GLY A 160 -11.71 20.98 6.30
N ALA A 161 -11.44 20.00 7.17
CA ALA A 161 -10.48 18.93 6.89
C ALA A 161 -10.79 18.13 5.61
N LYS A 162 -12.07 18.03 5.23
CA LYS A 162 -12.47 17.30 4.01
C LYS A 162 -11.86 17.94 2.75
N GLY A 163 -11.59 19.24 2.77
CA GLY A 163 -10.91 19.94 1.68
C GLY A 163 -9.48 19.45 1.40
N TYR A 164 -8.84 18.77 2.36
CA TYR A 164 -7.51 18.16 2.18
C TYR A 164 -7.58 16.78 1.49
N ALA A 165 -8.74 16.12 1.47
CA ALA A 165 -8.91 14.81 0.85
C ALA A 165 -8.72 14.86 -0.67
N ARG A 166 -8.06 13.85 -1.23
CA ARG A 166 -7.88 13.67 -2.68
C ARG A 166 -8.74 12.50 -3.18
N SER A 167 -9.06 12.53 -4.47
CA SER A 167 -9.83 11.46 -5.12
C SER A 167 -8.93 10.58 -5.98
N TRP A 168 -9.22 9.28 -6.00
CA TRP A 168 -8.63 8.33 -6.95
C TRP A 168 -9.02 8.60 -8.41
N ARG A 169 -10.09 9.35 -8.66
CA ARG A 169 -10.56 9.69 -10.01
C ARG A 169 -9.72 10.79 -10.64
N SER A 170 -8.51 10.44 -11.08
CA SER A 170 -7.59 11.35 -11.75
C SER A 170 -6.86 10.66 -12.91
N THR A 171 -6.39 11.44 -13.87
CA THR A 171 -5.52 10.91 -14.94
C THR A 171 -4.13 10.58 -14.37
N SER A 172 -3.34 9.74 -15.03
CA SER A 172 -1.96 9.46 -14.55
C SER A 172 -1.13 10.73 -14.37
N ASN A 173 -1.29 11.73 -15.25
CA ASN A 173 -0.58 13.02 -15.14
C ASN A 173 -1.07 13.83 -13.94
N GLY A 174 -2.40 13.88 -13.72
CA GLY A 174 -2.96 14.52 -12.54
C GLY A 174 -2.48 13.86 -11.26
N MET A 175 -2.32 12.53 -11.25
CA MET A 175 -1.80 11.80 -10.10
C MET A 175 -0.31 12.10 -9.81
N GLU A 176 0.51 12.33 -10.85
CA GLU A 176 1.90 12.80 -10.66
C GLU A 176 1.92 14.19 -9.98
N SER A 177 1.04 15.11 -10.38
CA SER A 177 0.94 16.45 -9.79
C SER A 177 0.44 16.42 -8.34
N VAL A 178 -0.57 15.58 -8.07
CA VAL A 178 -1.07 15.32 -6.71
C VAL A 178 0.03 14.71 -5.83
N ALA A 179 0.84 13.80 -6.35
CA ALA A 179 1.94 13.19 -5.60
C ALA A 179 3.06 14.19 -5.28
N LEU A 180 3.39 15.10 -6.21
CA LEU A 180 4.37 16.18 -5.97
C LEU A 180 3.88 17.20 -4.94
N SER A 181 2.59 17.54 -4.97
CA SER A 181 1.95 18.42 -3.99
C SER A 181 1.66 17.75 -2.64
N SER A 182 1.93 16.45 -2.52
CA SER A 182 1.80 15.66 -1.28
C SER A 182 3.12 14.98 -0.88
N CYS A 183 4.27 15.48 -1.37
CA CYS A 183 5.55 14.85 -1.08
C CYS A 183 5.97 15.08 0.38
N ASP A 184 6.30 13.99 1.09
CA ASP A 184 6.51 13.96 2.55
C ASP A 184 5.30 14.44 3.39
N ALA A 185 4.13 14.62 2.76
CA ALA A 185 2.87 14.89 3.42
C ALA A 185 1.92 13.69 3.19
N LEU A 186 0.90 13.57 4.04
CA LEU A 186 -0.10 12.51 3.86
C LEU A 186 -0.81 12.72 2.51
N LEU A 187 -0.98 11.63 1.76
CA LEU A 187 -1.84 11.57 0.59
C LEU A 187 -3.13 10.80 0.92
N PRO A 188 -4.17 11.46 1.46
CA PRO A 188 -5.44 10.81 1.77
C PRO A 188 -6.27 10.66 0.50
N MET A 189 -6.61 9.42 0.16
CA MET A 189 -7.27 9.07 -1.09
C MET A 189 -8.60 8.35 -0.81
N ASP A 190 -9.71 9.02 -1.05
CA ASP A 190 -11.03 8.44 -0.78
C ASP A 190 -11.53 7.60 -1.96
N GLU A 191 -12.13 6.45 -1.63
CA GLU A 191 -12.87 5.56 -2.51
C GLU A 191 -12.07 5.05 -3.72
N VAL A 192 -11.16 4.09 -3.45
CA VAL A 192 -10.31 3.46 -4.49
C VAL A 192 -11.11 2.78 -5.61
N GLY A 193 -12.37 2.42 -5.36
CA GLY A 193 -13.28 1.87 -6.36
C GLY A 193 -13.62 2.82 -7.52
N GLN A 194 -13.30 4.12 -7.41
CA GLN A 194 -13.51 5.10 -8.48
C GLN A 194 -12.49 5.02 -9.62
N LEU A 195 -11.35 4.33 -9.41
CA LEU A 195 -10.32 4.14 -10.43
C LEU A 195 -10.65 2.93 -11.30
N ASP A 196 -10.29 2.98 -12.60
CA ASP A 196 -10.39 1.78 -13.45
C ASP A 196 -9.57 0.63 -12.82
N PRO A 197 -10.18 -0.54 -12.55
CA PRO A 197 -9.47 -1.69 -11.99
C PRO A 197 -8.20 -2.08 -12.76
N LYS A 198 -8.10 -1.73 -14.06
CA LYS A 198 -6.90 -1.99 -14.87
C LYS A 198 -5.73 -1.08 -14.52
N GLU A 199 -5.98 0.08 -13.92
CA GLU A 199 -4.95 1.08 -13.61
C GLU A 199 -4.50 1.06 -12.14
N ILE A 200 -5.34 0.55 -11.23
CA ILE A 200 -5.08 0.58 -9.77
C ILE A 200 -3.73 0.03 -9.36
N GLY A 201 -3.36 -1.15 -9.85
CA GLY A 201 -2.08 -1.78 -9.50
C GLY A 201 -0.87 -0.99 -10.00
N ASP A 202 -0.99 -0.30 -11.14
CA ASP A 202 0.08 0.50 -11.72
C ASP A 202 0.19 1.86 -11.01
N VAL A 203 -0.94 2.49 -10.70
CA VAL A 203 -1.00 3.78 -9.98
C VAL A 203 -0.54 3.63 -8.53
N ALA A 204 -1.02 2.61 -7.81
CA ALA A 204 -0.59 2.33 -6.43
C ALA A 204 0.93 2.09 -6.36
N TYR A 205 1.48 1.36 -7.33
CA TYR A 205 2.92 1.08 -7.42
C TYR A 205 3.72 2.35 -7.74
N MET A 206 3.24 3.18 -8.67
CA MET A 206 3.86 4.47 -9.02
C MET A 206 3.90 5.43 -7.81
N LEU A 207 2.77 5.58 -7.11
CA LEU A 207 2.67 6.42 -5.92
C LEU A 207 3.66 5.98 -4.84
N ALA A 208 3.73 4.68 -4.57
CA ALA A 208 4.61 4.12 -3.56
C ALA A 208 6.11 4.21 -3.93
N ASN A 209 6.46 4.01 -5.20
CA ASN A 209 7.85 4.09 -5.66
C ASN A 209 8.39 5.52 -5.76
N GLY A 210 7.51 6.52 -5.83
CA GLY A 210 7.96 7.90 -5.79
C GLY A 210 8.54 8.42 -7.10
N GLN A 211 8.17 7.86 -8.25
CA GLN A 211 8.76 8.24 -9.54
C GLN A 211 7.70 8.35 -10.65
N GLY A 212 7.70 9.50 -11.33
CA GLY A 212 6.85 9.74 -12.51
C GLY A 212 7.34 9.04 -13.77
N LYS A 213 6.51 9.02 -14.81
CA LYS A 213 6.89 8.42 -16.10
C LYS A 213 8.06 9.18 -16.73
N VAL A 214 9.07 8.44 -17.21
CA VAL A 214 10.19 9.02 -17.96
C VAL A 214 9.66 9.56 -19.29
N ARG A 215 9.93 10.84 -19.58
CA ARG A 215 9.55 11.49 -20.84
C ARG A 215 10.79 11.95 -21.59
N ALA A 216 10.78 11.84 -22.92
CA ALA A 216 11.79 12.49 -23.76
C ALA A 216 11.63 14.02 -23.68
N SER A 217 12.75 14.73 -23.65
CA SER A 217 12.79 16.18 -23.74
C SER A 217 12.52 16.62 -25.19
N ARG A 218 12.11 17.89 -25.37
CA ARG A 218 11.94 18.51 -26.69
C ARG A 218 13.23 18.55 -27.52
N THR A 219 14.38 18.34 -26.87
CA THR A 219 15.72 18.33 -27.48
C THR A 219 16.31 16.91 -27.63
N GLY A 220 15.53 15.86 -27.38
CA GLY A 220 15.95 14.46 -27.52
C GLY A 220 16.72 13.87 -26.33
N GLY A 221 16.96 14.64 -25.27
CA GLY A 221 17.51 14.14 -24.00
C GLY A 221 16.43 13.59 -23.06
N ALA A 222 16.78 12.93 -21.95
CA ALA A 222 15.80 12.57 -20.94
C ALA A 222 15.39 13.81 -20.12
N ARG A 223 14.09 14.09 -19.97
CA ARG A 223 13.62 15.11 -19.02
C ARG A 223 13.86 14.62 -17.59
N ALA A 224 14.25 15.51 -16.67
CA ALA A 224 14.37 15.17 -15.26
C ALA A 224 13.05 14.55 -14.76
N THR A 225 13.13 13.31 -14.27
CA THR A 225 11.94 12.58 -13.80
C THR A 225 11.48 13.15 -12.47
N ALA A 226 10.19 13.47 -12.37
CA ALA A 226 9.58 13.85 -11.11
C ALA A 226 9.80 12.76 -10.06
N ARG A 227 10.23 13.16 -8.87
CA ARG A 227 10.44 12.27 -7.73
C ARG A 227 9.70 12.80 -6.51
N TRP A 228 9.07 11.89 -5.77
CA TRP A 228 8.35 12.19 -4.54
C TRP A 228 8.50 11.04 -3.54
N ARG A 229 8.04 11.26 -2.32
CA ARG A 229 7.86 10.25 -1.28
C ARG A 229 6.45 10.45 -0.78
N SER A 230 5.62 9.41 -0.86
CA SER A 230 4.21 9.50 -0.49
C SER A 230 3.88 8.41 0.50
N LEU A 231 3.25 8.81 1.60
CA LEU A 231 2.51 7.91 2.47
C LEU A 231 1.03 8.17 2.20
N PHE A 232 0.33 7.19 1.61
CA PHE A 232 -1.09 7.33 1.36
C PHE A 232 -1.93 6.61 2.42
N LEU A 233 -3.09 7.20 2.72
CA LEU A 233 -4.16 6.53 3.44
C LEU A 233 -5.34 6.44 2.49
N SER A 234 -5.78 5.22 2.19
CA SER A 234 -6.86 4.96 1.25
C SER A 234 -8.06 4.33 1.94
N THR A 235 -9.22 4.43 1.30
CA THR A 235 -10.45 3.73 1.70
C THR A 235 -11.00 2.96 0.50
N GLY A 236 -11.69 1.84 0.75
CA GLY A 236 -12.35 1.08 -0.31
C GLY A 236 -13.26 -0.04 0.20
N GLU A 237 -14.08 -0.58 -0.69
CA GLU A 237 -14.88 -1.77 -0.42
C GLU A 237 -14.15 -3.07 -0.78
N ASN A 238 -13.20 -2.99 -1.71
CA ASN A 238 -12.45 -4.13 -2.23
C ASN A 238 -10.96 -3.98 -1.92
N THR A 239 -10.29 -5.11 -1.72
CA THR A 239 -8.83 -5.13 -1.58
C THR A 239 -8.16 -4.84 -2.92
N LEU A 240 -6.86 -4.50 -2.92
CA LEU A 240 -6.09 -4.38 -4.14
C LEU A 240 -6.11 -5.69 -4.94
N ASP A 241 -6.13 -6.83 -4.25
CA ASP A 241 -6.19 -8.14 -4.88
C ASP A 241 -7.52 -8.40 -5.59
N ASP A 242 -8.64 -8.03 -4.98
CA ASP A 242 -9.96 -8.12 -5.59
C ASP A 242 -10.04 -7.24 -6.84
N MET A 243 -9.54 -6.01 -6.76
CA MET A 243 -9.54 -5.07 -7.88
C MET A 243 -8.68 -5.58 -9.05
N ASN A 244 -7.48 -6.12 -8.77
CA ASN A 244 -6.65 -6.72 -9.81
C ASN A 244 -7.32 -7.95 -10.44
N LYS A 245 -7.99 -8.80 -9.64
CA LYS A 245 -8.77 -9.94 -10.14
C LYS A 245 -9.90 -9.51 -11.07
N LEU A 246 -10.64 -8.44 -10.72
CA LEU A 246 -11.66 -7.85 -11.59
C LEU A 246 -11.08 -7.39 -12.94
N ALA A 247 -9.83 -6.93 -12.95
CA ALA A 247 -9.10 -6.55 -14.16
C ALA A 247 -8.47 -7.73 -14.92
N GLY A 248 -8.61 -8.97 -14.43
CA GLY A 248 -7.95 -10.15 -14.98
C GLY A 248 -6.43 -10.10 -14.86
N ARG A 249 -5.89 -9.35 -13.88
CA ARG A 249 -4.45 -9.21 -13.63
C ARG A 249 -4.07 -9.91 -12.33
N PRO A 250 -2.91 -10.59 -12.26
CA PRO A 250 -2.40 -11.11 -11.01
C PRO A 250 -1.85 -9.98 -10.14
N THR A 251 -2.15 -10.02 -8.84
CA THR A 251 -1.52 -9.15 -7.85
C THR A 251 -0.10 -9.61 -7.58
N LYS A 252 0.85 -8.67 -7.65
CA LYS A 252 2.25 -8.96 -7.34
C LYS A 252 2.49 -8.71 -5.86
N ALA A 253 3.26 -9.57 -5.18
CA ALA A 253 3.59 -9.38 -3.77
C ALA A 253 4.24 -8.01 -3.50
N GLY A 254 5.04 -7.50 -4.45
CA GLY A 254 5.65 -6.17 -4.38
C GLY A 254 4.65 -5.00 -4.33
N GLN A 255 3.42 -5.18 -4.81
CA GLN A 255 2.34 -4.20 -4.71
C GLN A 255 1.68 -4.25 -3.32
N GLU A 256 1.38 -5.44 -2.81
CA GLU A 256 0.72 -5.61 -1.49
C GLU A 256 1.59 -5.18 -0.30
N VAL A 257 2.91 -5.35 -0.42
CA VAL A 257 3.82 -4.84 0.61
C VAL A 257 3.91 -3.32 0.59
N ARG A 258 3.37 -2.64 -0.43
CA ARG A 258 3.34 -1.18 -0.56
C ARG A 258 1.94 -0.60 -0.40
N PHE A 259 0.90 -1.39 -0.66
CA PHE A 259 -0.51 -1.06 -0.51
C PHE A 259 -1.11 -2.07 0.48
N CYS A 260 -1.11 -1.73 1.77
CA CYS A 260 -1.50 -2.64 2.83
C CYS A 260 -3.00 -2.52 3.11
N ASP A 261 -3.77 -3.51 2.65
CA ASP A 261 -5.21 -3.59 2.91
C ASP A 261 -5.50 -4.02 4.37
N VAL A 262 -5.90 -3.08 5.20
CA VAL A 262 -6.28 -3.31 6.62
C VAL A 262 -7.80 -3.44 6.71
N PRO A 263 -8.33 -4.50 7.34
CA PRO A 263 -9.77 -4.61 7.58
C PRO A 263 -10.32 -3.40 8.34
N ALA A 264 -11.34 -2.75 7.78
CA ALA A 264 -11.96 -1.59 8.39
C ALA A 264 -12.71 -1.96 9.68
N ASP A 265 -13.38 -3.12 9.70
CA ASP A 265 -14.08 -3.62 10.88
C ASP A 265 -13.07 -3.94 11.99
N ALA A 266 -13.32 -3.41 13.19
CA ALA A 266 -12.54 -3.64 14.38
C ALA A 266 -12.97 -4.89 15.16
N GLY A 267 -14.07 -5.56 14.76
CA GLY A 267 -14.56 -6.79 15.39
C GLY A 267 -15.48 -6.56 16.59
N HIS A 268 -15.99 -5.33 16.76
CA HIS A 268 -16.85 -4.93 17.89
C HIS A 268 -18.31 -4.66 17.47
N ASN A 269 -18.72 -5.07 16.27
CA ASN A 269 -20.04 -4.79 15.67
C ASN A 269 -20.39 -3.29 15.57
N MET A 270 -19.38 -2.44 15.51
CA MET A 270 -19.53 -0.97 15.39
C MET A 270 -18.74 -0.42 14.19
N GLY A 271 -18.49 -1.26 13.19
CA GLY A 271 -17.60 -0.93 12.08
C GLY A 271 -16.17 -0.76 12.58
N MET A 272 -15.55 0.37 12.26
CA MET A 272 -14.16 0.64 12.65
C MET A 272 -13.95 1.12 14.09
N PHE A 273 -15.02 1.24 14.87
CA PHE A 273 -14.93 1.71 16.25
C PHE A 273 -14.91 0.52 17.22
N GLU A 274 -14.01 0.59 18.19
CA GLU A 274 -14.01 -0.23 19.40
C GLU A 274 -14.65 0.50 20.58
N ASN A 275 -14.60 1.84 20.58
CA ASN A 275 -15.12 2.70 21.62
C ASN A 275 -15.78 3.96 21.03
N ILE A 276 -17.08 4.14 21.28
CA ILE A 276 -17.84 5.33 20.87
C ILE A 276 -17.90 6.42 21.95
N HIS A 277 -17.14 6.25 23.03
CA HIS A 277 -17.02 7.16 24.17
C HIS A 277 -18.37 7.49 24.82
N HIS A 278 -18.84 8.72 24.63
CA HIS A 278 -20.04 9.26 25.27
C HIS A 278 -21.23 9.38 24.30
N CYS A 279 -21.07 8.93 23.05
CA CYS A 279 -22.13 8.93 22.05
C CYS A 279 -23.04 7.70 22.21
N ASP A 280 -24.29 7.82 21.77
CA ASP A 280 -25.28 6.73 21.90
C ASP A 280 -25.17 5.71 20.76
N SER A 281 -24.52 6.06 19.65
CA SER A 281 -24.34 5.16 18.51
C SER A 281 -23.05 5.42 17.70
N PRO A 282 -22.57 4.41 16.94
CA PRO A 282 -21.48 4.58 15.98
C PRO A 282 -21.71 5.69 14.94
N GLY A 283 -22.96 5.88 14.52
CA GLY A 283 -23.33 6.92 13.56
C GLY A 283 -23.16 8.31 14.16
N GLU A 284 -23.69 8.52 15.37
CA GLU A 284 -23.53 9.78 16.10
C GLU A 284 -22.07 10.10 16.40
N PHE A 285 -21.27 9.10 16.77
CA PHE A 285 -19.84 9.29 16.99
C PHE A 285 -19.12 9.71 15.71
N SER A 286 -19.48 9.09 14.57
CA SER A 286 -18.97 9.50 13.26
C SER A 286 -19.36 10.94 12.90
N ASP A 287 -20.60 11.34 13.17
CA ASP A 287 -21.10 12.69 12.89
C ASP A 287 -20.42 13.73 13.80
N TYR A 288 -20.20 13.40 15.08
CA TYR A 288 -19.43 14.22 16.01
C TYR A 288 -18.02 14.51 15.48
N LEU A 289 -17.27 13.46 15.13
CA LEU A 289 -15.92 13.59 14.59
C LEU A 289 -15.93 14.35 13.25
N GLY A 290 -16.93 14.11 12.41
CA GLY A 290 -17.13 14.84 11.15
C GLY A 290 -17.27 16.34 11.36
N ASN A 291 -18.11 16.74 12.32
CA ASN A 291 -18.31 18.14 12.67
C ASN A 291 -17.05 18.77 13.29
N ALA A 292 -16.38 18.05 14.20
CA ALA A 292 -15.14 18.51 14.81
C ALA A 292 -14.04 18.75 13.77
N CYS A 293 -13.84 17.81 12.84
CA CYS A 293 -12.89 17.97 11.73
C CYS A 293 -13.28 19.07 10.73
N GLY A 294 -14.55 19.47 10.70
CA GLY A 294 -14.99 20.66 9.96
C GLY A 294 -14.49 21.97 10.57
N GLN A 295 -14.27 22.00 11.89
CA GLN A 295 -13.92 23.20 12.65
C GLN A 295 -12.44 23.28 13.04
N TYR A 296 -11.82 22.13 13.33
CA TYR A 296 -10.47 22.03 13.88
C TYR A 296 -9.58 21.18 12.98
N TYR A 297 -8.62 21.81 12.32
CA TYR A 297 -7.73 21.11 11.38
C TYR A 297 -6.42 21.86 11.13
N GLY A 298 -5.40 21.12 10.67
CA GLY A 298 -4.11 21.63 10.23
C GLY A 298 -3.12 21.98 11.34
N ALA A 299 -3.59 22.46 12.49
CA ALA A 299 -2.72 22.85 13.61
C ALA A 299 -1.74 21.75 14.08
N PRO A 300 -2.13 20.46 14.17
CA PRO A 300 -1.24 19.42 14.68
C PRO A 300 -0.01 19.18 13.80
N LEU A 301 -0.15 19.07 12.47
CA LEU A 301 0.99 18.89 11.58
C LEU A 301 1.97 20.08 11.66
N ARG A 302 1.43 21.29 11.78
CA ARG A 302 2.24 22.52 11.87
C ARG A 302 3.13 22.50 13.11
N ALA A 303 2.56 22.18 14.27
CA ALA A 303 3.30 22.05 15.52
C ALA A 303 4.28 20.87 15.47
N PHE A 304 3.88 19.75 14.87
CA PHE A 304 4.75 18.59 14.70
C PHE A 304 6.00 18.93 13.88
N LEU A 305 5.85 19.60 12.75
CA LEU A 305 6.98 20.00 11.89
C LEU A 305 7.92 21.00 12.57
N ASP A 306 7.36 21.95 13.31
CA ASP A 306 8.14 22.92 14.09
C ASP A 306 9.00 22.21 15.15
N THR A 307 8.39 21.40 16.02
CA THR A 307 9.12 20.66 17.06
C THR A 307 10.10 19.64 16.46
N LEU A 308 9.71 18.93 15.39
CA LEU A 308 10.57 17.97 14.70
C LEU A 308 11.84 18.64 14.16
N THR A 309 11.70 19.78 13.49
CA THR A 309 12.86 20.50 12.93
C THR A 309 13.76 21.08 14.02
N GLN A 310 13.19 21.59 15.12
CA GLN A 310 13.96 22.05 16.29
C GLN A 310 14.75 20.92 16.94
N ARG A 311 14.16 19.72 17.12
CA ARG A 311 14.87 18.54 17.63
C ARG A 311 15.98 18.08 16.69
N MET A 312 15.72 18.04 15.39
CA MET A 312 16.72 17.68 14.38
C MET A 312 17.93 18.63 14.40
N GLU A 313 17.71 19.92 14.65
CA GLU A 313 18.77 20.92 14.80
C GLU A 313 19.52 20.72 16.13
N ALA A 314 18.81 20.56 17.25
CA ALA A 314 19.41 20.44 18.58
C ALA A 314 20.22 19.16 18.78
N GLU A 315 19.72 18.01 18.29
CA GLU A 315 20.36 16.70 18.45
C GLU A 315 21.34 16.37 17.32
N GLY A 316 21.21 17.08 16.19
CA GLY A 316 21.91 16.78 14.96
C GLY A 316 21.21 15.68 14.15
N ILE A 317 20.91 16.01 12.88
CA ILE A 317 20.10 15.18 11.95
C ILE A 317 20.52 13.71 11.92
N ARG A 318 21.84 13.42 11.90
CA ARG A 318 22.33 12.03 11.81
C ARG A 318 22.00 11.22 13.07
N ILE A 319 22.26 11.78 14.25
CA ILE A 319 22.05 11.11 15.54
C ILE A 319 20.55 10.90 15.76
N PHE A 320 19.76 11.95 15.50
CA PHE A 320 18.31 11.89 15.58
C PHE A 320 17.73 10.83 14.62
N ARG A 321 18.22 10.76 13.38
CA ARG A 321 17.79 9.71 12.44
C ARG A 321 18.14 8.30 12.95
N GLU A 322 19.36 8.10 13.45
CA GLU A 322 19.82 6.80 13.96
C GLU A 322 18.97 6.35 15.17
N SER A 323 18.62 7.25 16.09
CA SER A 323 17.75 6.93 17.24
C SER A 323 16.33 6.56 16.81
N LEU A 324 15.73 7.29 15.87
CA LEU A 324 14.41 6.96 15.34
C LEU A 324 14.40 5.63 14.57
N LEU A 325 15.44 5.33 13.78
CA LEU A 325 15.56 4.04 13.10
C LEU A 325 15.68 2.88 14.09
N ALA A 326 16.43 3.07 15.19
CA ALA A 326 16.53 2.08 16.25
C ALA A 326 15.19 1.85 16.97
N ARG A 327 14.45 2.93 17.28
CA ARG A 327 13.11 2.82 17.89
C ARG A 327 12.12 2.12 16.95
N MET A 328 12.12 2.47 15.67
CA MET A 328 11.29 1.82 14.65
C MET A 328 11.57 0.31 14.55
N GLU A 329 12.84 -0.10 14.59
CA GLU A 329 13.20 -1.52 14.55
C GLU A 329 12.77 -2.26 15.82
N ALA A 330 12.85 -1.60 16.99
CA ALA A 330 12.36 -2.17 18.24
C ALA A 330 10.84 -2.42 18.19
N ILE A 331 10.06 -1.46 17.71
CA ILE A 331 8.60 -1.62 17.52
C ILE A 331 8.31 -2.76 16.54
N SER A 332 8.98 -2.78 15.39
CA SER A 332 8.81 -3.85 14.39
C SER A 332 9.18 -5.24 14.93
N THR A 333 10.19 -5.32 15.81
CA THR A 333 10.57 -6.58 16.47
C THR A 333 9.46 -7.08 17.40
N ILE A 334 8.82 -6.17 18.13
CA ILE A 334 7.68 -6.51 19.01
C ILE A 334 6.52 -7.06 18.17
N TYR A 335 6.17 -6.40 17.06
CA TYR A 335 5.07 -6.82 16.18
C TYR A 335 5.30 -8.22 15.58
N LEU A 336 6.55 -8.58 15.33
CA LEU A 336 6.95 -9.87 14.76
C LEU A 336 7.34 -10.91 15.81
N SER A 337 7.19 -10.63 17.10
CA SER A 337 7.61 -11.52 18.19
C SER A 337 6.99 -12.92 18.11
N HIS A 338 5.73 -13.01 17.68
CA HIS A 338 5.02 -14.27 17.45
C HIS A 338 5.33 -14.93 16.09
N TRP A 339 6.11 -14.26 15.23
CA TRP A 339 6.38 -14.67 13.84
C TRP A 339 7.89 -14.58 13.50
N PRO A 340 8.75 -15.35 14.19
CA PRO A 340 10.21 -15.23 14.04
C PRO A 340 10.71 -15.53 12.62
N ASN A 341 9.97 -16.36 11.87
CA ASN A 341 10.29 -16.74 10.49
C ASN A 341 9.50 -15.93 9.45
N ALA A 342 8.93 -14.78 9.83
CA ALA A 342 8.21 -13.91 8.90
C ALA A 342 9.07 -13.56 7.67
N SER A 343 8.45 -13.64 6.50
CA SER A 343 9.08 -13.37 5.22
C SER A 343 9.52 -11.90 5.11
N GLY A 344 10.43 -11.62 4.18
CA GLY A 344 10.83 -10.23 3.89
C GLY A 344 9.65 -9.33 3.50
N GLN A 345 8.58 -9.91 2.94
CA GLN A 345 7.34 -9.19 2.61
C GLN A 345 6.64 -8.68 3.88
N VAL A 346 6.48 -9.55 4.88
CA VAL A 346 5.81 -9.24 6.15
C VAL A 346 6.68 -8.31 7.00
N ARG A 347 8.00 -8.50 7.00
CA ARG A 347 8.94 -7.58 7.67
C ARG A 347 8.88 -6.16 7.09
N SER A 348 8.76 -6.03 5.77
CA SER A 348 8.62 -4.72 5.11
C SER A 348 7.35 -4.00 5.57
N VAL A 349 6.23 -4.72 5.68
CA VAL A 349 4.97 -4.16 6.18
C VAL A 349 5.06 -3.82 7.67
N SER A 350 5.63 -4.70 8.50
CA SER A 350 5.86 -4.44 9.92
C SER A 350 6.65 -3.15 10.14
N ARG A 351 7.72 -2.92 9.36
CA ARG A 351 8.50 -1.67 9.43
C ARG A 351 7.68 -0.43 9.09
N ARG A 352 6.73 -0.51 8.15
CA ARG A 352 5.83 0.61 7.85
C ARG A 352 4.86 0.89 8.99
N PHE A 353 4.27 -0.15 9.56
CA PHE A 353 3.37 -0.01 10.72
C PHE A 353 4.14 0.51 11.94
N ALA A 354 5.39 0.09 12.13
CA ALA A 354 6.28 0.61 13.16
C ALA A 354 6.61 2.11 12.95
N MET A 355 6.83 2.54 11.70
CA MET A 355 7.00 3.97 11.40
C MET A 355 5.74 4.79 11.72
N ILE A 356 4.55 4.23 11.42
CA ILE A 356 3.27 4.86 11.74
C ILE A 356 3.12 5.00 13.27
N ALA A 357 3.39 3.93 14.02
CA ALA A 357 3.36 3.96 15.49
C ALA A 357 4.37 4.96 16.07
N LEU A 358 5.62 4.95 15.59
CA LEU A 358 6.67 5.89 15.98
C LEU A 358 6.26 7.36 15.79
N ALA A 359 5.60 7.67 14.68
CA ALA A 359 5.08 9.02 14.46
C ALA A 359 3.99 9.41 15.47
N GLY A 360 3.12 8.47 15.85
CA GLY A 360 2.17 8.66 16.94
C GLY A 360 2.84 8.85 18.29
N GLU A 361 3.91 8.09 18.58
CA GLU A 361 4.71 8.26 19.81
C GLU A 361 5.30 9.67 19.87
N LEU A 362 5.96 10.11 18.79
CA LEU A 362 6.53 11.46 18.70
C LEU A 362 5.46 12.55 18.83
N ALA A 363 4.31 12.40 18.17
CA ALA A 363 3.21 13.37 18.27
C ALA A 363 2.65 13.43 19.71
N THR A 364 2.65 12.31 20.43
CA THR A 364 2.24 12.24 21.83
C THR A 364 3.30 12.86 22.74
N GLU A 365 4.58 12.58 22.52
CA GLU A 365 5.72 13.21 23.21
C GLU A 365 5.71 14.73 23.04
N PHE A 366 5.34 15.23 21.85
CA PHE A 366 5.21 16.65 21.56
C PHE A 366 3.92 17.28 22.12
N GLY A 367 3.07 16.50 22.81
CA GLY A 367 1.86 16.98 23.47
C GLY A 367 0.67 17.24 22.54
N LEU A 368 0.68 16.69 21.32
CA LEU A 368 -0.30 17.01 20.27
C LEU A 368 -1.56 16.14 20.31
N THR A 369 -1.48 14.93 20.87
CA THR A 369 -2.54 13.90 20.73
C THR A 369 -3.48 13.82 21.94
N GLY A 370 -2.95 14.04 23.14
CA GLY A 370 -3.65 13.75 24.39
C GLY A 370 -3.70 12.27 24.77
N TRP A 371 -2.86 11.43 24.15
CA TRP A 371 -2.79 10.00 24.41
C TRP A 371 -1.75 9.63 25.49
N ASP A 372 -1.80 8.38 25.93
CA ASP A 372 -0.72 7.80 26.73
C ASP A 372 0.42 7.36 25.79
N HIS A 373 1.66 7.34 26.29
CA HIS A 373 2.85 7.08 25.47
C HIS A 373 2.79 5.75 24.70
N ASP A 374 2.16 4.72 25.27
CA ASP A 374 2.04 3.39 24.67
C ASP A 374 0.86 3.24 23.69
N THR A 375 -0.06 4.21 23.65
CA THR A 375 -1.28 4.14 22.84
C THR A 375 -1.00 3.89 21.35
N PRO A 376 -0.06 4.61 20.68
CA PRO A 376 0.28 4.38 19.28
C PRO A 376 0.81 2.97 19.02
N ASP A 377 1.76 2.52 19.83
CA ASP A 377 2.40 1.20 19.69
C ASP A 377 1.37 0.07 19.82
N VAL A 378 0.54 0.12 20.87
CA VAL A 378 -0.45 -0.93 21.13
C VAL A 378 -1.51 -0.97 20.04
N LEU A 379 -2.12 0.17 19.72
CA LEU A 379 -3.27 0.21 18.81
C LEU A 379 -2.88 0.00 17.34
N VAL A 380 -1.71 0.49 16.91
CA VAL A 380 -1.20 0.19 15.55
C VAL A 380 -0.79 -1.29 15.43
N SER A 381 -0.31 -1.92 16.52
CA SER A 381 -0.02 -3.36 16.52
C SER A 381 -1.26 -4.22 16.25
N MET A 382 -2.43 -3.81 16.75
CA MET A 382 -3.71 -4.49 16.49
C MET A 382 -4.04 -4.46 15.00
N CYS A 383 -3.89 -3.29 14.35
CA CYS A 383 -4.08 -3.15 12.92
C CYS A 383 -3.08 -4.00 12.10
N PHE A 384 -1.82 -4.11 12.55
CA PHE A 384 -0.85 -5.01 11.93
C PHE A 384 -1.28 -6.48 12.04
N GLY A 385 -1.76 -6.88 13.22
CA GLY A 385 -2.28 -8.23 13.45
C GLY A 385 -3.50 -8.54 12.60
N ASP A 386 -4.44 -7.60 12.45
CA ASP A 386 -5.60 -7.74 11.56
C ASP A 386 -5.19 -7.84 10.10
N TRP A 387 -4.24 -7.01 9.65
CA TRP A 387 -3.67 -7.11 8.30
C TRP A 387 -3.03 -8.48 8.07
N LEU A 388 -2.24 -8.98 9.01
CA LEU A 388 -1.55 -10.27 8.88
C LEU A 388 -2.55 -11.44 8.86
N ARG A 389 -3.60 -11.37 9.69
CA ARG A 389 -4.71 -12.35 9.68
C ARG A 389 -5.46 -12.33 8.34
N ALA A 390 -5.78 -11.16 7.81
CA ALA A 390 -6.45 -11.02 6.51
C ALA A 390 -5.56 -11.50 5.34
N ARG A 391 -4.25 -11.26 5.44
CA ARG A 391 -3.26 -11.80 4.50
C ARG A 391 -3.17 -13.32 4.55
N GLY A 392 -3.38 -13.91 5.72
CA GLY A 392 -3.44 -15.36 5.94
C GLY A 392 -2.08 -16.06 6.09
N THR A 393 -0.94 -15.40 5.87
CA THR A 393 0.39 -16.02 6.06
C THR A 393 1.44 -14.99 6.47
N ALA A 394 2.33 -15.37 7.39
CA ALA A 394 3.59 -14.69 7.68
C ALA A 394 4.69 -15.04 6.66
N GLY A 395 4.48 -16.06 5.82
CA GLY A 395 5.33 -16.49 4.71
C GLY A 395 5.25 -15.61 3.45
N ARG A 396 5.79 -16.11 2.33
CA ARG A 396 5.70 -15.44 1.03
C ARG A 396 4.33 -15.75 0.41
N ARG A 397 3.70 -14.76 -0.23
CA ARG A 397 2.37 -14.98 -0.85
C ARG A 397 2.44 -15.94 -2.03
N GLU A 398 3.51 -15.90 -2.80
CA GLU A 398 3.72 -16.77 -3.95
C GLU A 398 3.74 -18.26 -3.56
N ASP A 399 4.22 -18.57 -2.36
CA ASP A 399 4.27 -19.92 -1.81
C ASP A 399 2.85 -20.46 -1.56
N GLU A 400 2.01 -19.68 -0.89
CA GLU A 400 0.60 -20.04 -0.65
C GLU A 400 -0.22 -20.05 -1.94
N GLN A 401 0.07 -19.13 -2.87
CA GLN A 401 -0.58 -19.10 -4.18
C GLN A 401 -0.25 -20.36 -5.01
N ALA A 402 0.98 -20.86 -4.95
CA ALA A 402 1.36 -22.11 -5.63
C ALA A 402 0.55 -23.31 -5.11
N ILE A 403 0.34 -23.39 -3.80
CA ILE A 403 -0.46 -24.44 -3.16
C ILE A 403 -1.93 -24.33 -3.60
N GLN A 404 -2.49 -23.11 -3.52
CA GLN A 404 -3.89 -22.86 -3.89
C GLN A 404 -4.15 -23.17 -5.36
N GLN A 405 -3.32 -22.64 -6.28
CA GLN A 405 -3.48 -22.87 -7.72
C GLN A 405 -3.37 -24.35 -8.08
N LEU A 406 -2.42 -25.07 -7.48
CA LEU A 406 -2.29 -26.51 -7.72
C LEU A 406 -3.52 -27.27 -7.22
N ARG A 407 -4.03 -26.96 -6.03
CA ARG A 407 -5.23 -27.58 -5.46
C ARG A 407 -6.46 -27.32 -6.34
N ASP A 408 -6.68 -26.06 -6.73
CA ASP A 408 -7.82 -25.68 -7.55
C ASP A 408 -7.76 -26.33 -8.93
N PHE A 409 -6.58 -26.33 -9.54
CA PHE A 409 -6.34 -27.01 -10.81
C PHE A 409 -6.68 -28.50 -10.69
N ILE A 410 -6.18 -29.20 -9.68
CA ILE A 410 -6.45 -30.63 -9.52
C ILE A 410 -7.95 -30.85 -9.28
N THR A 411 -8.57 -30.08 -8.39
CA THR A 411 -9.98 -30.25 -8.01
C THR A 411 -10.91 -30.06 -9.22
N GLN A 412 -10.66 -29.04 -10.04
CA GLN A 412 -11.45 -28.79 -11.26
C GLN A 412 -11.24 -29.85 -12.34
N ASN A 413 -10.07 -30.50 -12.35
CA ASN A 413 -9.64 -31.34 -13.47
C ASN A 413 -9.55 -32.84 -13.12
N LEU A 414 -9.82 -33.24 -11.86
CA LEU A 414 -9.62 -34.60 -11.36
C LEU A 414 -10.37 -35.66 -12.15
N SER A 415 -11.62 -35.41 -12.51
CA SER A 415 -12.42 -36.34 -13.33
C SER A 415 -12.44 -35.99 -14.81
N ALA A 416 -12.07 -34.76 -15.17
CA ALA A 416 -12.23 -34.26 -16.53
C ALA A 416 -10.97 -34.37 -17.40
N ARG A 417 -9.78 -34.19 -16.81
CA ARG A 417 -8.50 -34.12 -17.55
C ARG A 417 -7.38 -34.99 -16.98
N LEU A 418 -7.64 -35.69 -15.87
CA LEU A 418 -6.72 -36.63 -15.24
C LEU A 418 -7.23 -38.06 -15.47
N GLU A 419 -6.59 -38.78 -16.39
CA GLU A 419 -7.02 -40.13 -16.78
C GLU A 419 -6.77 -41.16 -15.68
N PRO A 420 -7.65 -42.15 -15.48
CA PRO A 420 -7.38 -43.26 -14.59
C PRO A 420 -6.08 -43.98 -14.97
N TRP A 421 -5.13 -44.03 -14.04
CA TRP A 421 -3.94 -44.84 -14.17
C TRP A 421 -4.29 -46.29 -13.79
N ILE A 422 -4.53 -47.12 -14.79
CA ILE A 422 -4.79 -48.54 -14.62
C ILE A 422 -3.50 -49.30 -14.90
N ASP A 423 -2.88 -49.86 -13.85
CA ASP A 423 -1.70 -50.70 -13.98
C ASP A 423 -2.09 -51.97 -14.78
N LYS A 424 -1.53 -52.15 -15.99
CA LYS A 424 -1.69 -53.39 -16.76
C LYS A 424 -0.58 -54.35 -16.36
N ASP A 425 -0.82 -55.14 -15.32
CA ASP A 425 -0.60 -56.60 -15.25
C ASP A 425 -0.49 -57.11 -13.79
N ALA A 426 -1.30 -58.14 -13.46
CA ALA A 426 -0.91 -59.39 -12.77
C ALA A 426 -2.19 -60.15 -12.32
N ASP A 427 -2.63 -61.18 -13.06
CA ASP A 427 -3.53 -62.31 -12.69
C ASP A 427 -4.70 -62.16 -11.69
N GLU A 428 -5.09 -60.95 -11.31
CA GLU A 428 -6.18 -60.65 -10.39
C GLU A 428 -7.02 -59.53 -10.99
N MET A 429 -7.81 -59.88 -12.01
CA MET A 429 -9.10 -59.21 -12.17
C MET A 429 -10.11 -60.04 -11.36
N PRO A 430 -10.57 -59.60 -10.18
CA PRO A 430 -11.65 -60.30 -9.48
C PRO A 430 -12.90 -60.23 -10.35
N VAL A 431 -13.39 -61.41 -10.74
CA VAL A 431 -14.57 -61.66 -11.57
C VAL A 431 -15.88 -61.21 -10.88
N GLU A 432 -15.82 -60.84 -9.60
CA GLU A 432 -16.99 -60.37 -8.83
C GLU A 432 -16.97 -58.87 -8.48
N TRP A 433 -18.18 -58.32 -8.43
CA TRP A 433 -18.50 -56.91 -8.24
C TRP A 433 -18.61 -56.61 -6.73
N GLY A 434 -17.58 -55.96 -6.15
CA GLY A 434 -17.56 -55.55 -4.74
C GLY A 434 -16.97 -54.14 -4.55
N GLU A 435 -17.40 -53.48 -3.47
CA GLU A 435 -17.09 -52.09 -3.09
C GLU A 435 -15.58 -51.76 -3.20
N GLY A 436 -15.27 -50.64 -3.86
CA GLY A 436 -13.89 -50.14 -4.02
C GLY A 436 -13.36 -50.07 -5.46
N LYS A 437 -14.16 -50.40 -6.48
CA LYS A 437 -13.78 -50.25 -7.90
C LYS A 437 -14.17 -48.85 -8.44
N PRO A 438 -13.30 -48.15 -9.20
CA PRO A 438 -13.66 -46.90 -9.85
C PRO A 438 -14.61 -47.14 -11.05
N PRO A 439 -15.51 -46.20 -11.39
CA PRO A 439 -16.45 -46.35 -12.51
C PRO A 439 -15.72 -46.50 -13.86
N PRO A 440 -16.20 -47.35 -14.79
CA PRO A 440 -15.64 -47.47 -16.12
C PRO A 440 -16.05 -46.27 -17.00
N GLU A 441 -15.17 -45.28 -17.16
CA GLU A 441 -15.37 -44.17 -18.11
C GLU A 441 -14.73 -44.50 -19.47
N ARG A 442 -15.55 -44.63 -20.52
CA ARG A 442 -15.14 -44.83 -21.92
C ARG A 442 -15.26 -43.53 -22.73
N TYR A 443 -14.50 -42.51 -22.39
CA TYR A 443 -14.43 -41.27 -23.17
C TYR A 443 -12.99 -40.82 -23.39
N ARG A 444 -12.71 -40.24 -24.57
CA ARG A 444 -11.41 -39.65 -24.91
C ARG A 444 -11.25 -38.34 -24.15
N THR A 445 -10.27 -38.27 -23.26
CA THR A 445 -9.98 -37.08 -22.45
C THR A 445 -9.49 -35.93 -23.34
N GLN A 446 -10.24 -34.85 -23.43
CA GLN A 446 -9.78 -33.65 -24.13
C GLN A 446 -8.78 -32.87 -23.26
N LYS A 447 -7.71 -32.35 -23.87
CA LYS A 447 -6.67 -31.55 -23.18
C LYS A 447 -6.12 -32.20 -21.92
N GLN A 448 -5.79 -33.50 -21.98
CA GLN A 448 -5.28 -34.27 -20.84
C GLN A 448 -4.14 -33.55 -20.11
N ALA A 449 -4.32 -33.39 -18.79
CA ALA A 449 -3.37 -32.74 -17.89
C ALA A 449 -2.51 -33.75 -17.10
N GLY A 450 -2.87 -35.02 -17.14
CA GLY A 450 -2.12 -36.12 -16.51
C GLY A 450 -3.01 -37.31 -16.21
N TRP A 451 -2.81 -37.90 -15.03
CA TRP A 451 -3.46 -39.11 -14.56
C TRP A 451 -3.89 -39.01 -13.09
N ARG A 452 -4.80 -39.88 -12.67
CA ARG A 452 -5.17 -40.13 -11.27
C ARG A 452 -4.98 -41.61 -10.97
N ARG A 453 -4.32 -41.94 -9.87
CA ARG A 453 -4.10 -43.33 -9.44
C ARG A 453 -4.89 -43.61 -8.17
N TRP A 454 -5.62 -44.73 -8.15
CA TRP A 454 -6.29 -45.19 -6.94
C TRP A 454 -5.26 -45.90 -6.06
N ALA A 455 -4.91 -45.33 -4.92
CA ALA A 455 -3.87 -45.86 -4.05
C ALA A 455 -4.23 -45.68 -2.57
N LYS A 456 -3.62 -46.50 -1.72
CA LYS A 456 -3.77 -46.39 -0.27
C LYS A 456 -3.04 -45.14 0.21
N GLY A 457 -3.79 -44.21 0.80
CA GLY A 457 -3.28 -43.03 1.46
C GLY A 457 -2.55 -43.36 2.76
N PRO A 458 -1.84 -42.37 3.35
CA PRO A 458 -1.08 -42.58 4.58
C PRO A 458 -1.94 -42.89 5.82
N ASP A 459 -3.24 -42.59 5.79
CA ASP A 459 -4.23 -42.97 6.80
C ASP A 459 -4.82 -44.38 6.59
N GLY A 460 -4.35 -45.08 5.55
CA GLY A 460 -4.82 -46.41 5.18
C GLY A 460 -6.09 -46.44 4.33
N ARG A 461 -6.71 -45.30 4.01
CA ARG A 461 -7.89 -45.22 3.13
C ARG A 461 -7.48 -45.16 1.67
N TYR A 462 -8.29 -45.71 0.78
CA TYR A 462 -8.04 -45.57 -0.65
C TYR A 462 -8.48 -44.19 -1.13
N ILE A 463 -7.58 -43.48 -1.80
CA ILE A 463 -7.79 -42.12 -2.29
C ILE A 463 -7.19 -41.96 -3.69
N TRP A 464 -7.68 -40.95 -4.42
CA TRP A 464 -7.13 -40.57 -5.71
C TRP A 464 -5.84 -39.77 -5.51
N CYS A 465 -4.72 -40.31 -6.00
CA CYS A 465 -3.42 -39.64 -6.07
C CYS A 465 -3.26 -38.97 -7.44
N PRO A 466 -3.23 -37.63 -7.52
CA PRO A 466 -3.06 -36.91 -8.78
C PRO A 466 -1.62 -36.99 -9.29
N ILE A 467 -1.45 -37.18 -10.60
CA ILE A 467 -0.15 -37.23 -11.27
C ILE A 467 -0.23 -36.31 -12.50
N LEU A 468 0.49 -35.19 -12.50
CA LEU A 468 0.45 -34.24 -13.61
C LEU A 468 1.53 -34.56 -14.64
N ASN A 469 1.20 -34.37 -15.93
CA ASN A 469 2.19 -34.30 -16.99
C ASN A 469 2.85 -32.90 -17.03
N PRO A 470 3.92 -32.67 -17.80
CA PRO A 470 4.60 -31.37 -17.82
C PRO A 470 3.73 -30.21 -18.32
N ALA A 471 2.73 -30.46 -19.19
CA ALA A 471 1.81 -29.42 -19.64
C ALA A 471 0.83 -29.05 -18.54
N GLY A 472 0.20 -30.04 -17.88
CA GLY A 472 -0.69 -29.83 -16.74
C GLY A 472 0.00 -29.15 -15.58
N MET A 473 1.25 -29.53 -15.25
CA MET A 473 2.03 -28.85 -14.20
C MET A 473 2.35 -27.39 -14.56
N ARG A 474 2.67 -27.10 -15.83
CA ARG A 474 2.91 -25.71 -16.27
C ARG A 474 1.64 -24.87 -16.19
N GLU A 475 0.51 -25.45 -16.57
CA GLU A 475 -0.79 -24.81 -16.53
C GLU A 475 -1.23 -24.54 -15.08
N ALA A 476 -1.09 -25.52 -14.20
CA ALA A 476 -1.42 -25.43 -12.78
C ALA A 476 -0.63 -24.36 -12.01
N LEU A 477 0.55 -23.96 -12.50
CA LEU A 477 1.42 -22.95 -11.88
C LEU A 477 1.63 -21.73 -12.80
N THR A 478 0.66 -21.43 -13.64
CA THR A 478 0.75 -20.31 -14.59
C THR A 478 0.88 -18.99 -13.83
N GLY A 479 1.81 -18.14 -14.27
CA GLY A 479 2.06 -16.83 -13.65
C GLY A 479 3.01 -16.85 -12.45
N LEU A 480 3.47 -18.03 -12.02
CA LEU A 480 4.45 -18.21 -10.93
C LEU A 480 5.83 -18.60 -11.47
N ASN A 481 6.88 -18.33 -10.69
CA ASN A 481 8.19 -18.93 -10.92
C ASN A 481 8.11 -20.44 -10.65
N GLN A 482 8.02 -21.24 -11.70
CA GLN A 482 7.79 -22.68 -11.58
C GLN A 482 8.88 -23.43 -10.82
N ILE A 483 10.14 -22.95 -10.85
CA ILE A 483 11.23 -23.61 -10.14
C ILE A 483 11.01 -23.46 -8.63
N GLU A 484 10.75 -22.23 -8.18
CA GLU A 484 10.47 -21.93 -6.78
C GLU A 484 9.15 -22.56 -6.31
N ALA A 485 8.08 -22.43 -7.09
CA ALA A 485 6.79 -23.02 -6.78
C ALA A 485 6.88 -24.55 -6.61
N LYS A 486 7.64 -25.26 -7.46
CA LYS A 486 7.86 -26.69 -7.27
C LYS A 486 8.71 -27.00 -6.04
N LYS A 487 9.72 -26.19 -5.74
CA LYS A 487 10.56 -26.36 -4.55
C LYS A 487 9.72 -26.26 -3.27
N ILE A 488 8.88 -25.24 -3.14
CA ILE A 488 8.02 -25.09 -1.96
C ILE A 488 6.99 -26.21 -1.86
N LEU A 489 6.43 -26.68 -2.98
CA LEU A 489 5.52 -27.82 -2.97
C LEU A 489 6.22 -29.11 -2.48
N VAL A 490 7.50 -29.30 -2.79
CA VAL A 490 8.30 -30.42 -2.23
C VAL A 490 8.55 -30.21 -0.74
N GLU A 491 8.96 -29.01 -0.32
CA GLU A 491 9.21 -28.68 1.09
C GLU A 491 7.97 -28.86 1.97
N ARG A 492 6.77 -28.55 1.43
CA ARG A 492 5.48 -28.77 2.11
C ARG A 492 4.95 -30.20 1.97
N GLY A 493 5.68 -31.11 1.33
CA GLY A 493 5.28 -32.51 1.15
C GLY A 493 4.09 -32.71 0.20
N LEU A 494 3.80 -31.72 -0.65
CA LEU A 494 2.68 -31.71 -1.59
C LEU A 494 3.08 -32.22 -2.98
N LEU A 495 4.34 -32.02 -3.38
CA LEU A 495 4.95 -32.62 -4.56
C LEU A 495 5.93 -33.70 -4.12
N ILE A 496 5.67 -34.95 -4.50
CA ILE A 496 6.52 -36.08 -4.10
C ILE A 496 7.77 -36.09 -4.99
N PRO A 497 8.98 -36.00 -4.42
CA PRO A 497 10.21 -35.98 -5.20
C PRO A 497 10.46 -37.36 -5.83
N GLY A 498 10.91 -37.34 -7.09
CA GLY A 498 11.33 -38.54 -7.82
C GLY A 498 12.76 -38.98 -7.47
N LYS A 499 13.27 -39.96 -8.20
CA LYS A 499 14.64 -40.49 -7.97
C LYS A 499 15.70 -39.39 -8.00
N GLY A 500 16.58 -39.40 -7.00
CA GLY A 500 17.66 -38.42 -6.85
C GLY A 500 17.21 -37.04 -6.38
N GLY A 501 16.04 -36.93 -5.73
CA GLY A 501 15.54 -35.67 -5.16
C GLY A 501 15.02 -34.67 -6.19
N LYS A 502 14.74 -35.12 -7.42
CA LYS A 502 14.23 -34.26 -8.49
C LYS A 502 12.74 -33.98 -8.28
N ASN A 503 12.28 -32.79 -8.65
CA ASN A 503 10.86 -32.40 -8.56
C ASN A 503 9.93 -33.16 -9.54
N SER A 504 10.45 -34.10 -10.33
CA SER A 504 9.70 -34.89 -11.30
C SER A 504 10.24 -36.31 -11.32
N ASP A 505 9.39 -37.28 -11.66
CA ASP A 505 9.76 -38.68 -11.81
C ASP A 505 9.61 -39.15 -13.27
N LEU A 506 10.19 -40.31 -13.58
CA LEU A 506 10.01 -41.01 -14.85
C LEU A 506 9.17 -42.26 -14.60
N MET A 507 7.95 -42.29 -15.15
CA MET A 507 7.01 -43.39 -15.00
C MET A 507 6.49 -43.85 -16.36
N ALA A 508 5.79 -44.99 -16.38
CA ALA A 508 5.20 -45.58 -17.58
C ALA A 508 3.66 -45.47 -17.55
N PRO A 509 3.08 -44.29 -17.85
CA PRO A 509 1.63 -44.15 -17.87
C PRO A 509 0.99 -45.03 -18.95
N PRO A 510 -0.24 -45.53 -18.73
CA PRO A 510 -0.94 -46.38 -19.68
C PRO A 510 -1.06 -45.69 -21.05
N GLY A 511 -0.58 -46.35 -22.12
CA GLY A 511 -0.65 -45.81 -23.49
C GLY A 511 0.47 -44.83 -23.86
N TYR A 512 1.46 -44.62 -23.00
CA TYR A 512 2.60 -43.71 -23.23
C TYR A 512 3.95 -44.45 -23.16
N ALA A 513 5.03 -43.76 -23.52
CA ALA A 513 6.38 -44.30 -23.45
C ALA A 513 6.78 -44.65 -21.99
N LYS A 514 7.60 -45.70 -21.84
CA LYS A 514 8.05 -46.24 -20.53
C LYS A 514 8.72 -45.21 -19.60
N ASN A 515 9.28 -44.13 -20.16
CA ASN A 515 9.98 -43.08 -19.42
C ASN A 515 9.33 -41.71 -19.64
N THR A 516 8.05 -41.59 -19.31
CA THR A 516 7.33 -40.32 -19.38
C THR A 516 7.58 -39.51 -18.11
N ARG A 517 7.96 -38.24 -18.27
CA ARG A 517 8.16 -37.32 -17.13
C ARG A 517 6.82 -36.96 -16.50
N VAL A 518 6.71 -37.14 -15.19
CA VAL A 518 5.50 -36.86 -14.42
C VAL A 518 5.81 -36.13 -13.12
N TYR A 519 4.79 -35.50 -12.55
CA TYR A 519 4.82 -34.82 -11.25
C TYR A 519 3.80 -35.51 -10.35
N VAL A 520 4.27 -36.21 -9.31
CA VAL A 520 3.39 -36.98 -8.41
C VAL A 520 2.95 -36.06 -7.28
N ILE A 521 1.65 -35.80 -7.19
CA ILE A 521 1.09 -34.91 -6.18
C ILE A 521 0.60 -35.76 -5.00
N SER A 522 0.96 -35.34 -3.80
CA SER A 522 0.46 -35.94 -2.57
C SER A 522 -1.03 -35.69 -2.43
N ALA A 523 -1.79 -36.72 -2.07
CA ALA A 523 -3.23 -36.60 -1.84
C ALA A 523 -3.58 -35.66 -0.66
N HIS A 524 -2.61 -35.32 0.19
CA HIS A 524 -2.76 -34.28 1.20
C HIS A 524 -3.08 -32.90 0.61
N ILE A 525 -2.85 -32.67 -0.69
CA ILE A 525 -3.17 -31.39 -1.35
C ILE A 525 -4.63 -30.96 -1.14
N PHE A 526 -5.56 -31.92 -1.00
CA PHE A 526 -6.97 -31.65 -0.76
C PHE A 526 -7.31 -31.28 0.69
N SER A 527 -6.47 -31.63 1.66
CA SER A 527 -6.72 -31.39 3.09
C SER A 527 -5.88 -30.28 3.70
N VAL A 528 -4.81 -29.85 3.04
CA VAL A 528 -4.01 -28.71 3.50
C VAL A 528 -4.85 -27.43 3.41
N ALA A 529 -4.90 -26.64 4.49
CA ALA A 529 -5.38 -25.26 4.42
C ALA A 529 -4.24 -24.36 3.94
N THR A 530 -4.53 -23.35 3.11
CA THR A 530 -3.55 -22.29 2.79
C THR A 530 -3.46 -21.30 3.94
N GLY A 531 -2.25 -20.84 4.23
CA GLY A 531 -1.95 -19.88 5.28
C GLY A 531 -1.26 -20.46 6.52
N ASP A 532 -0.80 -19.56 7.38
CA ASP A 532 -0.20 -19.88 8.68
C ASP A 532 -1.35 -19.86 9.71
N LYS A 533 -1.67 -21.02 10.30
CA LYS A 533 -2.66 -21.09 11.39
C LYS A 533 -2.07 -20.60 12.70
#